data_AF-A0AAU6CIN7-F1
#
_entry.id   AF-A0AAU6CIN7-F1
#
_cell.length_a   1.000
_cell.length_b   1.000
_cell.length_c   1.000
_cell.angle_alpha   90.00
_cell.angle_beta   90.00
_cell.angle_gamma   90.00
#
_symmetry.space_group_name_H-M   'P 1'
#
loop_
_entity.id
_entity.type
_entity.pdbx_description
1 polymer ?
#
loop_
_entity_poly.entity_id
_entity_poly.type
_entity_poly.pdbx_seq_one_letter_code
_entity_poly.pdbx_strand_id
1 'polypeptide(L)'
;MGILVPVLGLVVTLIVRGGGDSSAQPPLPTTPTAAPPSSTASAPSAGTELPAPSDPPATASPTGEAPPAAPDGYVLQRTDWGVAPANCSDHEARFTSLATGRSVLGHVGEDGKATAPIPPNTQLEYYAGSCTGSVDYVLTEVSGTSVGVLRVDRPKTLAACRAAANQPFGKVQLVLNDPDRTGIRKGAAFCTVLSDGDVGMGVIDNVDQESVGGTLYVWHRQ
;
A
#
# COMPACT_ATOMS: atom_id res chain seq x y z
N MET A 1 39.05 38.44 9.50
CA MET A 1 37.72 38.01 9.98
C MET A 1 37.68 36.49 9.93
N GLY A 2 38.10 35.81 10.99
CA GLY A 2 38.08 34.35 11.10
C GLY A 2 36.95 33.93 12.03
N ILE A 3 36.08 33.04 11.57
CA ILE A 3 34.96 32.54 12.36
C ILE A 3 35.38 31.21 12.99
N LEU A 4 35.50 31.21 14.31
CA LEU A 4 35.61 30.02 15.15
C LEU A 4 34.25 29.32 15.21
N VAL A 5 34.22 28.03 14.85
CA VAL A 5 33.07 27.15 15.05
C VAL A 5 33.32 26.33 16.33
N PRO A 6 32.51 26.47 17.39
CA PRO A 6 32.61 25.57 18.53
C PRO A 6 31.89 24.26 18.23
N VAL A 7 32.65 23.18 18.10
CA VAL A 7 32.12 21.81 18.14
C VAL A 7 31.94 21.45 19.60
N LEU A 8 30.70 21.56 20.11
CA LEU A 8 30.33 20.98 21.41
C LEU A 8 29.98 19.51 21.20
N GLY A 9 30.66 18.65 21.97
CA GLY A 9 30.58 17.21 21.89
C GLY A 9 29.33 16.63 22.53
N LEU A 10 29.04 15.39 22.12
CA LEU A 10 28.14 14.51 22.84
C LEU A 10 28.87 13.18 23.05
N VAL A 11 29.25 12.96 24.30
CA VAL A 11 29.81 11.70 24.81
C VAL A 11 28.63 10.79 25.12
N VAL A 12 28.52 9.66 24.41
CA VAL A 12 27.60 8.57 24.79
C VAL A 12 28.42 7.47 25.43
N THR A 13 28.23 7.28 26.72
CA THR A 13 28.80 6.18 27.51
C THR A 13 27.92 4.95 27.34
N LEU A 14 28.39 3.94 26.61
CA LEU A 14 27.76 2.61 26.57
C LEU A 14 28.31 1.78 27.73
N ILE A 15 27.45 1.52 28.72
CA ILE A 15 27.70 0.58 29.81
C ILE A 15 27.45 -0.83 29.26
N VAL A 16 28.52 -1.61 29.09
CA VAL A 16 28.46 -3.06 28.86
C VAL A 16 28.65 -3.77 30.20
N ARG A 17 27.64 -4.53 30.62
CA ARG A 17 27.73 -5.54 31.69
C ARG A 17 26.58 -6.53 31.44
N GLY A 18 26.84 -7.73 30.95
CA GLY A 18 27.24 -8.91 31.73
C GLY A 18 26.06 -9.89 31.66
N GLY A 19 26.18 -11.04 30.99
CA GLY A 19 26.72 -12.27 31.58
C GLY A 19 25.56 -13.12 32.12
N GLY A 20 25.33 -14.30 31.53
CA GLY A 20 24.26 -15.21 31.96
C GLY A 20 24.11 -16.43 31.05
N ASP A 21 24.94 -17.44 31.31
CA ASP A 21 24.84 -18.80 30.77
C ASP A 21 23.53 -19.51 31.12
N SER A 22 23.16 -20.44 30.23
CA SER A 22 22.46 -21.70 30.48
C SER A 22 21.05 -21.66 31.11
N SER A 23 20.07 -22.10 30.32
CA SER A 23 19.06 -23.04 30.82
C SER A 23 18.58 -23.95 29.69
N ALA A 24 18.93 -25.22 29.83
CA ALA A 24 18.50 -26.34 29.01
C ALA A 24 16.99 -26.56 29.15
N GLN A 25 16.32 -26.85 28.04
CA GLN A 25 14.90 -27.20 28.00
C GLN A 25 14.74 -28.74 28.00
N PRO A 26 13.88 -29.32 28.86
CA PRO A 26 13.61 -30.76 28.86
C PRO A 26 12.69 -31.18 27.69
N PRO A 27 12.76 -32.45 27.22
CA PRO A 27 12.00 -32.92 26.05
C PRO A 27 10.50 -33.12 26.35
N LEU A 28 9.66 -32.80 25.37
CA LEU A 28 8.21 -33.04 25.39
C LEU A 28 7.89 -34.55 25.22
N PRO A 29 6.85 -35.07 25.90
CA PRO A 29 6.34 -36.42 25.68
C PRO A 29 5.50 -36.54 24.39
N THR A 30 5.66 -37.69 23.76
CA THR A 30 5.07 -38.19 22.51
C THR A 30 3.58 -38.48 22.60
N THR A 31 2.81 -38.04 21.61
CA THR A 31 1.41 -38.47 21.36
C THR A 31 1.39 -39.58 20.30
N PRO A 32 0.59 -40.66 20.48
CA PRO A 32 0.55 -41.79 19.56
C PRO A 32 -0.35 -41.56 18.34
N THR A 33 0.14 -42.05 17.21
CA THR A 33 -0.52 -42.26 15.93
C THR A 33 -1.69 -43.26 16.04
N ALA A 34 -2.80 -42.96 15.37
CA ALA A 34 -3.81 -43.96 14.95
C ALA A 34 -4.29 -43.64 13.52
N ALA A 35 -4.41 -44.70 12.71
CA ALA A 35 -4.54 -44.72 11.25
C ALA A 35 -6.00 -44.59 10.74
N PRO A 36 -6.24 -44.44 9.41
CA PRO A 36 -7.55 -44.10 8.83
C PRO A 36 -8.35 -45.34 8.38
N PRO A 37 -9.62 -45.16 7.97
CA PRO A 37 -10.19 -46.02 6.94
C PRO A 37 -10.70 -45.25 5.71
N SER A 38 -10.32 -45.77 4.55
CA SER A 38 -10.82 -45.44 3.20
C SER A 38 -12.29 -45.85 3.02
N SER A 39 -13.00 -45.18 2.12
CA SER A 39 -14.09 -45.80 1.35
C SER A 39 -14.20 -45.15 -0.03
N THR A 40 -13.87 -45.97 -1.04
CA THR A 40 -14.17 -45.79 -2.46
C THR A 40 -15.59 -46.28 -2.74
N ALA A 41 -16.37 -45.54 -3.52
CA ALA A 41 -17.44 -46.09 -4.35
C ALA A 41 -17.69 -45.18 -5.56
N SER A 42 -17.62 -45.77 -6.76
CA SER A 42 -17.91 -45.15 -8.05
C SER A 42 -19.37 -45.39 -8.47
N ALA A 43 -19.98 -44.36 -9.11
CA ALA A 43 -20.94 -44.28 -10.23
C ALA A 43 -21.83 -45.51 -10.61
N PRO A 44 -23.08 -45.36 -11.17
CA PRO A 44 -23.32 -44.60 -12.43
C PRO A 44 -24.71 -43.95 -12.69
N SER A 45 -24.68 -43.02 -13.67
CA SER A 45 -25.64 -42.62 -14.73
C SER A 45 -27.17 -42.60 -14.53
N ALA A 46 -27.81 -41.46 -14.85
CA ALA A 46 -28.78 -41.29 -15.95
C ALA A 46 -29.38 -39.86 -15.95
N GLY A 47 -29.60 -39.30 -17.15
CA GLY A 47 -29.95 -37.89 -17.36
C GLY A 47 -31.40 -37.50 -17.09
N THR A 48 -31.61 -36.18 -16.99
CA THR A 48 -32.90 -35.51 -17.22
C THR A 48 -32.60 -34.10 -17.74
N GLU A 49 -33.23 -33.76 -18.85
CA GLU A 49 -33.16 -32.48 -19.56
C GLU A 49 -34.18 -31.47 -19.00
N LEU A 50 -33.91 -30.17 -19.20
CA LEU A 50 -34.70 -28.92 -19.00
C LEU A 50 -34.84 -28.28 -17.60
N PRO A 51 -35.03 -26.94 -17.50
CA PRO A 51 -34.72 -25.83 -18.44
C PRO A 51 -33.72 -24.81 -17.85
N ALA A 52 -33.20 -23.91 -18.68
CA ALA A 52 -32.35 -22.80 -18.25
C ALA A 52 -33.10 -21.80 -17.35
N PRO A 53 -32.52 -21.37 -16.20
CA PRO A 53 -32.95 -20.18 -15.51
C PRO A 53 -31.95 -19.04 -15.74
N SER A 54 -32.49 -17.99 -16.38
CA SER A 54 -32.39 -16.57 -16.03
C SER A 54 -31.02 -15.94 -15.74
N ASP A 55 -30.77 -14.86 -16.48
CA ASP A 55 -29.85 -13.73 -16.27
C ASP A 55 -28.80 -13.82 -15.15
N PRO A 56 -27.52 -13.53 -15.43
CA PRO A 56 -26.56 -13.33 -14.35
C PRO A 56 -27.08 -12.24 -13.40
N PRO A 57 -26.91 -12.39 -12.08
CA PRO A 57 -27.34 -11.38 -11.13
C PRO A 57 -26.69 -10.06 -11.54
N ALA A 58 -27.52 -9.03 -11.75
CA ALA A 58 -27.07 -7.67 -11.90
C ALA A 58 -26.10 -7.40 -10.73
N THR A 59 -24.82 -7.23 -11.05
CA THR A 59 -23.81 -6.79 -10.11
C THR A 59 -24.33 -5.51 -9.51
N ALA A 60 -24.80 -5.57 -8.27
CA ALA A 60 -25.17 -4.39 -7.53
C ALA A 60 -23.92 -3.54 -7.41
N SER A 61 -23.84 -2.47 -8.21
CA SER A 61 -22.88 -1.40 -7.99
C SER A 61 -22.99 -1.01 -6.51
N PRO A 62 -21.89 -1.02 -5.73
CA PRO A 62 -21.95 -0.47 -4.38
C PRO A 62 -22.50 0.95 -4.53
N THR A 63 -23.49 1.30 -3.70
CA THR A 63 -24.15 2.60 -3.67
C THR A 63 -23.07 3.68 -3.71
N GLY A 64 -22.83 4.17 -4.92
CA GLY A 64 -21.57 4.80 -5.28
C GLY A 64 -21.72 6.29 -5.13
N GLU A 65 -20.84 6.91 -4.36
CA GLU A 65 -20.56 8.33 -4.52
C GLU A 65 -20.38 8.60 -6.03
N ALA A 66 -21.09 9.59 -6.56
CA ALA A 66 -21.02 9.91 -7.96
C ALA A 66 -19.55 10.17 -8.34
N PRO A 67 -19.08 9.68 -9.51
CA PRO A 67 -17.71 9.91 -9.90
C PRO A 67 -17.42 11.42 -9.97
N PRO A 68 -16.19 11.83 -9.64
CA PRO A 68 -15.75 13.22 -9.77
C PRO A 68 -16.05 13.76 -11.17
N ALA A 69 -16.41 15.03 -11.25
CA ALA A 69 -16.59 15.72 -12.54
C ALA A 69 -15.25 16.26 -13.06
N ALA A 70 -15.14 16.38 -14.38
CA ALA A 70 -14.06 17.14 -15.02
C ALA A 70 -14.45 18.63 -15.09
N PRO A 71 -13.66 19.56 -14.54
CA PRO A 71 -13.85 20.98 -14.77
C PRO A 71 -13.39 21.39 -16.18
N ASP A 72 -13.77 22.59 -16.63
CA ASP A 72 -13.35 23.13 -17.91
C ASP A 72 -11.82 23.13 -18.08
N GLY A 73 -11.38 22.76 -19.29
CA GLY A 73 -9.95 22.62 -19.60
C GLY A 73 -9.30 21.35 -19.08
N TYR A 74 -10.09 20.38 -18.57
CA TYR A 74 -9.61 19.06 -18.19
C TYR A 74 -10.43 17.94 -18.83
N VAL A 75 -9.77 16.82 -19.12
CA VAL A 75 -10.39 15.53 -19.43
C VAL A 75 -10.18 14.60 -18.25
N LEU A 76 -11.24 13.95 -17.77
CA LEU A 76 -11.13 12.96 -16.72
C LEU A 76 -10.98 11.55 -17.30
N GLN A 77 -9.92 10.87 -16.89
CA GLN A 77 -9.72 9.45 -17.11
C GLN A 77 -9.95 8.69 -15.81
N ARG A 78 -10.53 7.49 -15.92
CA ARG A 78 -10.71 6.54 -14.82
C ARG A 78 -9.95 5.25 -15.12
N THR A 79 -9.23 4.74 -14.13
CA THR A 79 -8.57 3.44 -14.14
C THR A 79 -8.56 2.86 -12.71
N ASP A 80 -8.01 1.68 -12.53
CA ASP A 80 -7.72 1.13 -11.21
C ASP A 80 -6.26 1.41 -10.82
N TRP A 81 -6.00 1.43 -9.52
CA TRP A 81 -4.67 1.49 -8.94
C TRP A 81 -4.59 0.60 -7.71
N GLY A 82 -3.37 0.25 -7.34
CA GLY A 82 -3.11 -0.40 -6.08
C GLY A 82 -1.63 -0.54 -5.82
N VAL A 83 -1.31 -0.80 -4.57
CA VAL A 83 0.03 -1.15 -4.14
C VAL A 83 -0.06 -2.28 -3.14
N ALA A 84 0.74 -3.30 -3.39
CA ALA A 84 0.95 -4.45 -2.53
C ALA A 84 2.46 -4.63 -2.40
N PRO A 85 2.97 -5.30 -1.36
CA PRO A 85 4.39 -5.34 -1.13
C PRO A 85 5.08 -6.29 -2.09
N ALA A 86 6.36 -6.07 -2.30
CA ALA A 86 7.22 -7.03 -3.00
C ALA A 86 7.78 -8.08 -2.01
N ASN A 87 8.56 -9.02 -2.53
CA ASN A 87 9.16 -10.05 -1.69
C ASN A 87 10.21 -9.40 -0.75
N CYS A 88 10.03 -9.60 0.56
CA CYS A 88 10.91 -9.02 1.57
C CYS A 88 12.36 -9.50 1.39
N SER A 89 12.55 -10.79 1.10
CA SER A 89 13.87 -11.41 1.01
C SER A 89 14.78 -10.82 -0.06
N ASP A 90 14.20 -10.13 -1.05
CA ASP A 90 14.92 -9.57 -2.19
C ASP A 90 15.16 -8.06 -2.06
N HIS A 91 14.86 -7.47 -0.88
CA HIS A 91 14.93 -6.03 -0.64
C HIS A 91 14.22 -5.22 -1.73
N GLU A 92 13.04 -5.68 -2.14
CA GLU A 92 12.27 -5.06 -3.21
C GLU A 92 11.28 -4.01 -2.70
N ALA A 93 10.99 -3.04 -3.55
CA ALA A 93 9.94 -2.06 -3.38
C ALA A 93 9.03 -2.00 -4.59
N ARG A 94 7.79 -1.59 -4.35
CA ARG A 94 6.80 -1.30 -5.38
C ARG A 94 6.66 0.20 -5.55
N PHE A 95 6.97 0.68 -6.74
CA PHE A 95 6.83 2.07 -7.13
C PHE A 95 5.56 2.21 -7.97
N THR A 96 4.60 3.00 -7.48
CA THR A 96 3.28 3.15 -8.12
C THR A 96 3.09 4.55 -8.68
N SER A 97 2.63 4.61 -9.93
CA SER A 97 2.28 5.85 -10.61
C SER A 97 0.79 6.17 -10.41
N LEU A 98 0.49 7.29 -9.77
CA LEU A 98 -0.84 7.89 -9.68
C LEU A 98 -1.23 8.65 -10.96
N ALA A 99 -0.40 8.60 -12.01
CA ALA A 99 -0.79 9.05 -13.36
C ALA A 99 -1.41 7.92 -14.19
N THR A 100 -1.10 6.65 -13.87
CA THR A 100 -1.51 5.49 -14.69
C THR A 100 -2.11 4.34 -13.89
N GLY A 101 -1.97 4.35 -12.56
CA GLY A 101 -2.34 3.27 -11.66
C GLY A 101 -1.38 2.08 -11.68
N ARG A 102 -0.32 2.14 -12.50
CA ARG A 102 0.63 1.03 -12.67
C ARG A 102 1.72 1.04 -11.62
N SER A 103 2.09 -0.15 -11.18
CA SER A 103 3.22 -0.36 -10.26
C SER A 103 4.31 -1.16 -10.93
N VAL A 104 5.55 -0.84 -10.61
CA VAL A 104 6.73 -1.59 -11.05
C VAL A 104 7.59 -1.96 -9.85
N LEU A 105 8.35 -3.03 -10.00
CA LEU A 105 9.33 -3.46 -9.00
C LEU A 105 10.60 -2.64 -9.13
N GLY A 106 11.18 -2.29 -7.99
CA GLY A 106 12.54 -1.81 -7.88
C GLY A 106 13.17 -2.35 -6.59
N HIS A 107 14.39 -1.90 -6.30
CA HIS A 107 15.13 -2.34 -5.11
C HIS A 107 15.23 -1.20 -4.10
N VAL A 108 15.26 -1.57 -2.82
CA VAL A 108 15.60 -0.68 -1.71
C VAL A 108 16.92 -1.13 -1.09
N GLY A 109 17.69 -0.16 -0.60
CA GLY A 109 18.89 -0.43 0.17
C GLY A 109 18.54 -0.94 1.56
N GLU A 110 19.57 -1.35 2.30
CA GLU A 110 19.43 -1.74 3.71
C GLU A 110 18.86 -0.63 4.60
N ASP A 111 18.95 0.64 4.16
CA ASP A 111 18.37 1.80 4.84
C ASP A 111 16.88 2.03 4.50
N GLY A 112 16.27 1.13 3.72
CA GLY A 112 14.87 1.20 3.30
C GLY A 112 14.60 2.33 2.31
N LYS A 113 15.62 2.80 1.58
CA LYS A 113 15.45 3.78 0.50
C LYS A 113 15.62 3.12 -0.85
N ALA A 114 14.84 3.55 -1.82
CA ALA A 114 15.03 3.17 -3.22
C ALA A 114 16.51 3.25 -3.66
N THR A 115 17.09 2.11 -4.00
CA THR A 115 18.36 2.05 -4.72
C THR A 115 18.04 2.21 -6.20
N ALA A 116 18.25 3.43 -6.67
CA ALA A 116 17.96 3.93 -8.02
C ALA A 116 18.26 2.94 -9.17
N PRO A 117 17.58 3.08 -10.34
CA PRO A 117 16.71 4.20 -10.70
C PRO A 117 15.24 4.00 -10.31
N ILE A 118 14.67 5.02 -9.65
CA ILE A 118 13.23 5.14 -9.44
C ILE A 118 12.59 5.39 -10.82
N PRO A 119 11.54 4.64 -11.20
CA PRO A 119 10.86 4.86 -12.47
C PRO A 119 10.30 6.28 -12.56
N PRO A 120 10.34 6.91 -13.75
CA PRO A 120 9.77 8.24 -13.91
C PRO A 120 8.27 8.23 -13.60
N ASN A 121 7.76 9.34 -13.09
CA ASN A 121 6.34 9.56 -12.81
C ASN A 121 5.72 8.57 -11.80
N THR A 122 6.51 8.04 -10.87
CA THR A 122 5.99 7.29 -9.70
C THR A 122 5.86 8.21 -8.50
N GLN A 123 4.79 8.06 -7.74
CA GLN A 123 4.45 8.93 -6.61
C GLN A 123 4.44 8.19 -5.28
N LEU A 124 4.15 6.88 -5.29
CA LEU A 124 4.13 6.06 -4.09
C LEU A 124 5.24 5.02 -4.13
N GLU A 125 5.91 4.83 -3.00
CA GLU A 125 6.89 3.78 -2.75
C GLU A 125 6.38 2.91 -1.58
N TYR A 126 6.42 1.60 -1.78
CA TYR A 126 5.97 0.63 -0.78
C TYR A 126 6.96 -0.52 -0.64
N TYR A 127 7.47 -0.72 0.58
CA TYR A 127 8.53 -1.68 0.86
C TYR A 127 8.39 -2.28 2.26
N ALA A 128 9.07 -3.40 2.50
CA ALA A 128 9.20 -3.94 3.84
C ALA A 128 10.24 -3.15 4.65
N GLY A 129 9.83 -2.60 5.80
CA GLY A 129 10.71 -1.90 6.72
C GLY A 129 11.65 -2.83 7.49
N SER A 130 11.26 -4.10 7.68
CA SER A 130 12.14 -5.14 8.22
C SER A 130 11.77 -6.51 7.65
N CYS A 131 12.77 -7.36 7.39
CA CYS A 131 12.59 -8.74 6.94
C CYS A 131 12.95 -9.79 8.00
N THR A 132 13.26 -9.34 9.21
CA THR A 132 13.65 -10.18 10.34
C THR A 132 12.55 -10.16 11.40
N GLY A 133 11.55 -11.03 11.25
CA GLY A 133 10.45 -11.17 12.20
C GLY A 133 9.10 -10.76 11.61
N SER A 134 8.31 -9.97 12.35
CA SER A 134 7.05 -9.40 11.83
C SER A 134 7.39 -8.33 10.79
N VAL A 135 6.88 -8.51 9.57
CA VAL A 135 7.16 -7.59 8.47
C VAL A 135 6.27 -6.36 8.59
N ASP A 136 6.89 -5.22 8.86
CA ASP A 136 6.20 -3.92 8.84
C ASP A 136 6.35 -3.32 7.45
N TYR A 137 5.27 -3.31 6.68
CA TYR A 137 5.31 -2.68 5.37
C TYR A 137 5.05 -1.17 5.45
N VAL A 138 5.93 -0.40 4.81
CA VAL A 138 5.95 1.06 4.85
C VAL A 138 5.54 1.62 3.49
N LEU A 139 4.48 2.42 3.48
CA LEU A 139 4.04 3.26 2.37
C LEU A 139 4.52 4.68 2.59
N THR A 140 5.11 5.29 1.56
CA THR A 140 5.60 6.66 1.60
C THR A 140 5.45 7.31 0.23
N GLU A 141 5.40 8.63 0.19
CA GLU A 141 5.63 9.36 -1.07
C GLU A 141 7.07 9.18 -1.56
N VAL A 142 7.24 9.12 -2.88
CA VAL A 142 8.56 9.16 -3.53
C VAL A 142 9.17 10.54 -3.36
N SER A 143 10.46 10.60 -3.02
CA SER A 143 11.18 11.87 -2.81
C SER A 143 11.07 12.80 -4.03
N GLY A 144 10.77 14.07 -3.78
CA GLY A 144 10.57 15.08 -4.83
C GLY A 144 9.17 15.07 -5.47
N THR A 145 8.26 14.21 -5.00
CA THR A 145 6.85 14.23 -5.39
C THR A 145 5.99 14.84 -4.29
N SER A 146 4.87 15.45 -4.69
CA SER A 146 3.87 16.00 -3.77
C SER A 146 2.67 15.07 -3.74
N VAL A 147 2.58 14.23 -2.70
CA VAL A 147 1.44 13.34 -2.47
C VAL A 147 0.88 13.62 -1.10
N GLY A 148 -0.42 13.89 -1.03
CA GLY A 148 -1.13 14.04 0.24
C GLY A 148 -2.39 13.18 0.31
N VAL A 149 -3.00 13.15 1.49
CA VAL A 149 -4.20 12.35 1.75
C VAL A 149 -5.42 13.27 1.86
N LEU A 150 -6.36 13.11 0.94
CA LEU A 150 -7.68 13.72 0.99
C LEU A 150 -8.60 12.86 1.86
N ARG A 151 -8.99 13.37 3.03
CA ARG A 151 -9.83 12.67 4.01
C ARG A 151 -11.20 12.28 3.47
N VAL A 152 -11.84 11.30 4.12
CA VAL A 152 -13.12 10.71 3.70
C VAL A 152 -14.26 11.73 3.66
N ASP A 153 -14.27 12.68 4.59
CA ASP A 153 -15.29 13.72 4.74
C ASP A 153 -15.12 14.91 3.77
N ARG A 154 -14.09 14.86 2.90
CA ARG A 154 -13.79 15.93 1.96
C ARG A 154 -14.29 15.58 0.56
N PRO A 155 -14.82 16.58 -0.18
CA PRO A 155 -15.38 16.34 -1.50
C PRO A 155 -14.30 15.89 -2.49
N LYS A 156 -14.57 14.82 -3.25
CA LYS A 156 -13.68 14.28 -4.28
C LYS A 156 -13.72 15.14 -5.53
N THR A 157 -13.06 16.29 -5.50
CA THR A 157 -12.98 17.24 -6.62
C THR A 157 -11.54 17.57 -6.97
N LEU A 158 -11.29 18.05 -8.20
CA LEU A 158 -9.96 18.48 -8.65
C LEU A 158 -9.35 19.50 -7.67
N ALA A 159 -10.11 20.51 -7.27
CA ALA A 159 -9.63 21.57 -6.37
C ALA A 159 -9.27 21.04 -4.98
N ALA A 160 -10.12 20.19 -4.40
CA ALA A 160 -9.86 19.58 -3.10
C ALA A 160 -8.64 18.66 -3.13
N CYS A 161 -8.50 17.86 -4.21
CA CYS A 161 -7.37 16.97 -4.38
C CYS A 161 -6.06 17.74 -4.58
N ARG A 162 -6.07 18.78 -5.43
CA ARG A 162 -4.92 19.68 -5.61
C ARG A 162 -4.51 20.37 -4.30
N ALA A 163 -5.47 20.75 -3.46
CA ALA A 163 -5.16 21.32 -2.15
C ALA A 163 -4.51 20.28 -1.21
N ALA A 164 -5.02 19.05 -1.20
CA ALA A 164 -4.47 17.96 -0.39
C ALA A 164 -3.06 17.54 -0.85
N ALA A 165 -2.78 17.55 -2.16
CA ALA A 165 -1.48 17.17 -2.72
C ALA A 165 -0.29 17.96 -2.16
N ASN A 166 -0.52 19.19 -1.66
CA ASN A 166 0.51 20.03 -1.06
C ASN A 166 0.81 19.71 0.42
N GLN A 167 0.22 18.63 0.95
CA GLN A 167 0.41 18.19 2.33
C GLN A 167 0.99 16.76 2.32
N PRO A 168 2.32 16.58 2.40
CA PRO A 168 2.93 15.26 2.43
C PRO A 168 2.36 14.43 3.58
N PHE A 169 2.06 13.16 3.32
CA PHE A 169 1.52 12.26 4.33
C PHE A 169 2.62 11.52 5.11
N GLY A 170 3.82 11.41 4.53
CA GLY A 170 4.99 10.81 5.17
C GLY A 170 4.95 9.29 5.22
N LYS A 171 5.82 8.70 6.06
CA LYS A 171 5.91 7.24 6.19
C LYS A 171 4.74 6.68 7.00
N VAL A 172 4.07 5.68 6.43
CA VAL A 172 2.91 5.01 7.01
C VAL A 172 3.13 3.50 6.99
N GLN A 173 3.10 2.85 8.14
CA GLN A 173 3.00 1.40 8.26
C GLN A 173 1.54 0.95 8.10
N LEU A 174 1.18 0.17 7.07
CA LEU A 174 -0.23 -0.19 6.85
C LEU A 174 -0.78 -1.13 7.94
N VAL A 175 0.03 -2.09 8.41
CA VAL A 175 -0.35 -3.09 9.42
C VAL A 175 -0.57 -2.48 10.82
N LEU A 176 0.20 -1.45 11.16
CA LEU A 176 0.33 -0.95 12.54
C LEU A 176 -0.41 0.38 12.80
N ASN A 177 -0.96 1.01 11.76
CA ASN A 177 -1.48 2.37 11.92
C ASN A 177 -2.93 2.45 12.35
N ASP A 178 -3.16 3.37 13.29
CA ASP A 178 -4.46 3.94 13.59
C ASP A 178 -4.98 4.71 12.36
N PRO A 179 -6.05 4.23 11.69
CA PRO A 179 -6.61 4.87 10.51
C PRO A 179 -7.08 6.31 10.75
N ASP A 180 -7.38 6.67 12.01
CA ASP A 180 -7.80 8.03 12.37
C ASP A 180 -6.62 9.01 12.40
N ARG A 181 -5.39 8.51 12.60
CA ARG A 181 -4.18 9.34 12.60
C ARG A 181 -3.62 9.57 11.20
N THR A 182 -3.64 8.54 10.34
CA THR A 182 -3.06 8.62 8.99
C THR A 182 -4.08 9.05 7.94
N GLY A 183 -5.37 8.81 8.19
CA GLY A 183 -6.44 9.07 7.24
C GLY A 183 -6.47 8.11 6.04
N ILE A 184 -5.57 7.12 5.99
CA ILE A 184 -5.49 6.12 4.91
C ILE A 184 -6.47 5.01 5.25
N ARG A 185 -7.67 5.13 4.71
CA ARG A 185 -8.78 4.19 4.90
C ARG A 185 -9.73 4.24 3.72
N LYS A 186 -10.63 3.26 3.63
CA LYS A 186 -11.68 3.25 2.61
C LYS A 186 -12.43 4.59 2.55
N GLY A 187 -12.57 5.14 1.34
CA GLY A 187 -13.20 6.42 1.06
C GLY A 187 -12.27 7.64 1.14
N ALA A 188 -11.03 7.50 1.64
CA ALA A 188 -10.01 8.54 1.49
C ALA A 188 -9.37 8.47 0.10
N ALA A 189 -8.52 9.42 -0.25
CA ALA A 189 -7.81 9.39 -1.52
C ALA A 189 -6.37 9.88 -1.40
N PHE A 190 -5.45 9.24 -2.12
CA PHE A 190 -4.14 9.81 -2.40
C PHE A 190 -4.25 10.82 -3.52
N CYS A 191 -3.68 12.01 -3.30
CA CYS A 191 -3.79 13.14 -4.18
C CYS A 191 -2.42 13.68 -4.56
N THR A 192 -2.21 13.89 -5.86
CA THR A 192 -0.95 14.41 -6.38
C THR A 192 -1.19 15.38 -7.53
N VAL A 193 -0.26 16.33 -7.70
CA VAL A 193 -0.15 17.17 -8.89
C VAL A 193 1.06 16.70 -9.67
N LEU A 194 0.83 16.30 -10.92
CA LEU A 194 1.85 15.81 -11.83
C LEU A 194 2.58 16.98 -12.49
N SER A 195 3.76 16.72 -13.06
CA SER A 195 4.67 17.76 -13.57
C SER A 195 4.11 18.55 -14.76
N ASP A 196 3.19 17.97 -15.52
CA ASP A 196 2.45 18.57 -16.64
C ASP A 196 1.23 19.40 -16.17
N GLY A 197 0.94 19.39 -14.86
CA GLY A 197 -0.22 20.07 -14.28
C GLY A 197 -1.45 19.18 -14.16
N ASP A 198 -1.36 17.92 -14.59
CA ASP A 198 -2.39 16.92 -14.37
C ASP A 198 -2.56 16.64 -12.87
N VAL A 199 -3.73 16.13 -12.50
CA VAL A 199 -4.04 15.82 -11.11
C VAL A 199 -4.45 14.37 -11.01
N GLY A 200 -3.74 13.58 -10.19
CA GLY A 200 -4.05 12.19 -9.90
C GLY A 200 -4.75 12.07 -8.55
N MET A 201 -5.86 11.34 -8.50
CA MET A 201 -6.62 11.04 -7.29
C MET A 201 -6.91 9.54 -7.21
N GLY A 202 -6.11 8.83 -6.42
CA GLY A 202 -6.33 7.42 -6.11
C GLY A 202 -7.28 7.28 -4.93
N VAL A 203 -8.57 7.08 -5.19
CA VAL A 203 -9.56 6.76 -4.16
C VAL A 203 -9.29 5.36 -3.61
N ILE A 204 -9.29 5.26 -2.29
CA ILE A 204 -9.05 4.01 -1.57
C ILE A 204 -10.39 3.28 -1.45
N ASP A 205 -10.55 2.20 -2.21
CA ASP A 205 -11.74 1.35 -2.15
C ASP A 205 -11.51 0.13 -1.26
N ASN A 206 -10.25 -0.30 -1.14
CA ASN A 206 -9.82 -1.41 -0.30
C ASN A 206 -8.52 -1.10 0.44
N VAL A 207 -8.46 -1.50 1.71
CA VAL A 207 -7.24 -1.59 2.52
C VAL A 207 -7.30 -2.95 3.20
N ASP A 208 -6.31 -3.79 2.98
CA ASP A 208 -6.09 -5.00 3.76
C ASP A 208 -4.80 -4.86 4.58
N GLN A 209 -4.32 -5.95 5.18
CA GLN A 209 -3.15 -5.90 6.05
C GLN A 209 -1.88 -5.46 5.30
N GLU A 210 -1.77 -5.77 4.02
CA GLU A 210 -0.53 -5.62 3.24
C GLU A 210 -0.72 -4.81 1.97
N SER A 211 -1.95 -4.45 1.61
CA SER A 211 -2.24 -3.80 0.34
C SER A 211 -3.27 -2.69 0.49
N VAL A 212 -3.15 -1.70 -0.40
CA VAL A 212 -4.12 -0.62 -0.55
C VAL A 212 -4.36 -0.36 -2.02
N GLY A 213 -5.62 -0.14 -2.39
CA GLY A 213 -5.95 0.16 -3.78
C GLY A 213 -7.40 0.61 -3.97
N GLY A 214 -7.75 0.84 -5.22
CA GLY A 214 -9.09 1.24 -5.61
C GLY A 214 -9.10 1.95 -6.96
N THR A 215 -10.00 2.93 -7.08
CA THR A 215 -10.22 3.68 -8.32
C THR A 215 -9.30 4.89 -8.41
N LEU A 216 -8.61 5.03 -9.54
CA LEU A 216 -7.80 6.20 -9.87
C LEU A 216 -8.55 7.08 -10.86
N TYR A 217 -8.64 8.36 -10.51
CA TYR A 217 -9.11 9.43 -11.38
C TYR A 217 -7.94 10.33 -11.74
N VAL A 218 -7.75 10.59 -13.04
CA VAL A 218 -6.71 11.49 -13.54
C VAL A 218 -7.36 12.59 -14.35
N TRP A 219 -7.19 13.83 -13.93
CA TRP A 219 -7.60 14.98 -14.72
C TRP A 219 -6.41 15.44 -15.57
N HIS A 220 -6.50 15.19 -16.88
CA HIS A 220 -5.55 15.63 -17.88
C HIS A 220 -5.86 17.04 -18.34
N ARG A 221 -4.90 17.94 -18.29
CA ARG A 221 -5.06 19.33 -18.75
C ARG A 221 -5.06 19.37 -20.29
N GLN A 222 -6.03 20.10 -20.85
CA GLN A 222 -6.12 20.37 -22.30
C GLN A 222 -5.29 21.59 -22.71
#